data_AF-A0A016XM29-F1
#
_entry.id   AF-A0A016XM29-F1
#
_cell.length_a   1.000
_cell.length_b   1.000
_cell.length_c   1.000
_cell.angle_alpha   90.00
_cell.angle_beta   90.00
_cell.angle_gamma   90.00
#
_symmetry.space_group_name_H-M   'P 1'
#
loop_
_entity.id
_entity.type
_entity.pdbx_description
1 polymer ?
#
loop_
_entity_poly.entity_id
_entity_poly.type
_entity_poly.pdbx_seq_one_letter_code
_entity_poly.pdbx_strand_id
1 'polypeptide(L)'
;MEKEQIEAITGWTAGIQACITHLAHVVAHKSGATIEEMAASFEATAATLEPQARNAVVIKAVLHQTAAGIRGNGAGPEWTALMERLRQK
;
A
#
# COMPACT_ATOMS: atom_id res chain seq x y z
N MET A 1 -0.57 10.14 -26.23
CA MET A 1 -0.98 9.01 -25.39
C MET A 1 -2.48 8.98 -25.48
N GLU A 2 -3.02 7.90 -26.03
CA GLU A 2 -4.45 7.79 -26.31
C GLU A 2 -5.24 7.57 -25.02
N LYS A 3 -6.53 7.92 -25.04
CA LYS A 3 -7.41 7.83 -23.87
C LYS A 3 -7.42 6.42 -23.28
N GLU A 4 -7.50 5.41 -24.13
CA GLU A 4 -7.54 4.00 -23.76
C GLU A 4 -6.25 3.57 -23.05
N GLN A 5 -5.11 4.15 -23.43
CA GLN A 5 -3.82 3.90 -22.77
C GLN A 5 -3.80 4.51 -21.37
N ILE A 6 -4.35 5.72 -21.19
CA ILE A 6 -4.47 6.38 -19.88
C ILE A 6 -5.36 5.54 -18.96
N GLU A 7 -6.50 5.07 -19.45
CA GLU A 7 -7.44 4.24 -18.68
C GLU A 7 -6.78 2.92 -18.25
N ALA A 8 -6.08 2.24 -19.17
CA ALA A 8 -5.36 1.01 -18.86
C ALA A 8 -4.25 1.22 -17.81
N ILE A 9 -3.44 2.27 -17.94
CA ILE A 9 -2.39 2.61 -16.98
C ILE A 9 -3.01 2.94 -15.62
N THR A 10 -4.11 3.67 -15.59
CA THR A 10 -4.80 4.06 -14.36
C THR A 10 -5.34 2.83 -13.64
N GLY A 11 -6.03 1.93 -14.36
CA GLY A 11 -6.55 0.69 -13.80
C GLY A 11 -5.44 -0.22 -13.26
N TRP A 12 -4.34 -0.36 -14.02
CA TRP A 12 -3.18 -1.13 -13.59
C TRP A 12 -2.53 -0.55 -12.32
N THR A 13 -2.37 0.77 -12.27
CA THR A 13 -1.79 1.47 -11.11
C THR A 13 -2.67 1.33 -9.87
N ALA A 14 -3.99 1.45 -10.02
CA ALA A 14 -4.95 1.22 -8.93
C ALA A 14 -4.88 -0.23 -8.41
N GLY A 15 -4.78 -1.21 -9.32
CA GLY A 15 -4.61 -2.62 -8.96
C GLY A 15 -3.31 -2.87 -8.17
N ILE A 16 -2.19 -2.28 -8.61
CA ILE A 16 -0.92 -2.35 -7.87
C ILE A 16 -1.07 -1.77 -6.47
N GLN A 17 -1.71 -0.61 -6.33
CA GLN A 17 -1.91 0.04 -5.03
C GLN A 17 -2.72 -0.84 -4.06
N ALA A 18 -3.77 -1.50 -4.57
CA ALA A 18 -4.56 -2.45 -3.79
C ALA A 18 -3.71 -3.67 -3.36
N CYS A 19 -2.91 -4.23 -4.28
CA CYS A 19 -2.00 -5.34 -3.99
C CYS A 19 -0.96 -4.97 -2.92
N ILE A 20 -0.36 -3.78 -2.99
CA ILE A 20 0.62 -3.29 -2.00
C ILE A 20 -0.02 -3.20 -0.62
N THR A 21 -1.22 -2.61 -0.55
CA THR A 21 -1.95 -2.45 0.71
C THR A 21 -2.28 -3.82 1.33
N HIS A 22 -2.77 -4.76 0.52
CA HIS A 22 -3.06 -6.12 0.95
C HIS A 22 -1.80 -6.86 1.44
N LEU A 23 -0.71 -6.78 0.67
CA LEU A 23 0.55 -7.42 1.04
C LEU A 23 1.11 -6.85 2.34
N ALA A 24 1.01 -5.54 2.57
CA ALA A 24 1.44 -4.93 3.83
C ALA A 24 0.73 -5.54 5.03
N HIS A 25 -0.58 -5.79 4.94
CA HIS A 25 -1.34 -6.43 6.02
C HIS A 25 -0.98 -7.93 6.20
N VAL A 26 -0.74 -8.66 5.10
CA VAL A 26 -0.26 -10.05 5.18
C VAL A 26 1.11 -10.11 5.86
N VAL A 27 2.03 -9.21 5.48
CA VAL A 27 3.38 -9.14 6.04
C VAL A 27 3.31 -8.76 7.51
N ALA A 28 2.49 -7.79 7.89
CA ALA A 28 2.24 -7.44 9.29
C ALA A 28 1.82 -8.68 10.11
N HIS A 29 0.83 -9.43 9.64
CA HIS A 29 0.39 -10.63 10.32
C HIS A 29 1.49 -11.70 10.43
N LYS A 30 2.20 -11.98 9.35
CA LYS A 30 3.21 -13.05 9.34
C LYS A 30 4.46 -12.69 10.15
N SER A 31 4.82 -11.42 10.21
CA SER A 31 6.00 -10.92 10.94
C SER A 31 5.72 -10.56 12.40
N GLY A 32 4.45 -10.42 12.78
CA GLY A 32 4.05 -9.90 14.09
C GLY A 32 4.14 -8.37 14.20
N ALA A 33 4.54 -7.68 13.14
CA ALA A 33 4.48 -6.23 13.07
C ALA A 33 3.02 -5.74 13.03
N THR A 34 2.81 -4.54 13.56
CA THR A 34 1.54 -3.84 13.54
C THR A 34 1.28 -3.19 12.18
N ILE A 35 0.01 -2.91 11.89
CA ILE A 35 -0.37 -2.15 10.69
C ILE A 35 0.24 -0.74 10.70
N GLU A 36 0.40 -0.14 11.88
CA GLU A 36 1.01 1.18 12.01
C GLU A 36 2.51 1.14 11.70
N GLU A 37 3.25 0.12 12.16
CA GLU A 37 4.66 -0.05 11.80
C GLU A 37 4.84 -0.20 10.28
N MET A 38 3.92 -0.93 9.62
CA MET A 38 3.92 -1.01 8.16
C MET A 38 3.67 0.36 7.53
N ALA A 39 2.62 1.08 7.92
CA ALA A 39 2.31 2.39 7.36
C ALA A 39 3.44 3.41 7.59
N ALA A 40 4.01 3.46 8.80
CA ALA A 40 5.11 4.33 9.16
C ALA A 40 6.37 4.04 8.34
N SER A 41 6.62 2.80 7.93
CA SER A 41 7.77 2.46 7.08
C SER A 41 7.71 3.13 5.69
N PHE A 42 6.51 3.28 5.11
CA PHE A 42 6.32 3.99 3.85
C PHE A 42 6.53 5.50 4.02
N GLU A 43 6.10 6.07 5.15
CA GLU A 43 6.32 7.48 5.47
C GLU A 43 7.80 7.79 5.76
N ALA A 44 8.49 6.90 6.45
CA ALA A 44 9.93 6.99 6.67
C ALA A 44 10.68 6.98 5.32
N THR A 45 10.27 6.10 4.40
CA THR A 45 10.80 6.09 3.03
C THR A 45 10.55 7.43 2.33
N ALA A 46 9.34 7.99 2.44
CA ALA A 46 9.02 9.31 1.87
C ALA A 46 9.87 10.44 2.46
N ALA A 47 10.17 10.38 3.77
CA ALA A 47 11.01 11.37 4.44
C ALA A 47 12.47 11.34 3.96
N THR A 48 12.98 10.15 3.63
CA THR A 48 14.37 9.96 3.15
C THR A 48 14.59 10.34 1.68
N LEU A 49 13.53 10.56 0.90
CA LEU A 49 13.62 10.93 -0.51
C LEU A 49 14.18 12.34 -0.69
N GLU A 50 15.33 12.43 -1.34
CA GLU A 50 16.00 13.70 -1.65
C GLU A 50 15.13 14.60 -2.55
N PRO A 51 15.04 15.91 -2.28
CA PRO A 51 14.25 16.84 -3.09
C PRO A 51 14.68 16.89 -4.57
N GLN A 52 15.97 16.69 -4.84
CA GLN A 52 16.55 16.68 -6.18
C GLN A 52 16.27 15.39 -6.98
N ALA A 53 15.71 14.35 -6.35
CA ALA A 53 15.36 13.13 -7.06
C ALA A 53 14.23 13.39 -8.07
N ARG A 54 14.35 12.81 -9.27
CA ARG A 54 13.33 12.95 -10.31
C ARG A 54 11.98 12.45 -9.78
N ASN A 55 10.94 13.25 -9.94
CA ASN A 55 9.57 12.97 -9.47
C ASN A 55 9.43 12.79 -7.95
N ALA A 56 10.38 13.28 -7.13
CA ALA A 56 10.35 13.12 -5.67
C ALA A 56 9.00 13.51 -5.05
N VAL A 57 8.41 14.62 -5.49
CA VAL A 57 7.10 15.09 -4.99
C VAL A 57 6.00 14.07 -5.25
N VAL A 58 5.95 13.49 -6.45
CA VAL A 58 4.93 12.51 -6.83
C VAL A 58 5.14 11.20 -6.07
N ILE A 59 6.40 10.75 -5.96
CA ILE A 59 6.73 9.52 -5.22
C ILE A 59 6.35 9.67 -3.75
N LYS A 60 6.68 10.80 -3.11
CA LYS A 60 6.28 11.08 -1.73
C LYS A 60 4.76 11.05 -1.57
N ALA A 61 4.01 11.67 -2.48
CA ALA A 61 2.55 11.64 -2.44
C ALA A 61 1.98 10.22 -2.52
N VAL A 62 2.52 9.37 -3.41
CA VAL A 62 2.12 7.96 -3.54
C VAL A 62 2.47 7.15 -2.28
N LEU A 63 3.63 7.38 -1.68
CA LEU A 63 4.03 6.72 -0.43
C LEU A 63 3.11 7.12 0.74
N HIS A 64 2.75 8.39 0.86
CA HIS A 64 1.77 8.85 1.85
C HIS A 64 0.38 8.27 1.60
N GLN A 65 -0.06 8.20 0.33
CA GLN A 65 -1.33 7.57 -0.03
C GLN A 65 -1.33 6.07 0.30
N THR A 66 -0.19 5.40 0.12
CA THR A 66 -0.02 3.99 0.49
C THR A 66 -0.12 3.80 2.00
N ALA A 67 0.58 4.62 2.79
CA ALA A 67 0.48 4.61 4.24
C ALA A 67 -0.96 4.85 4.71
N ALA A 68 -1.64 5.84 4.13
CA ALA A 68 -3.05 6.11 4.39
C ALA A 68 -3.96 4.94 3.99
N GLY A 69 -3.69 4.26 2.87
CA GLY A 69 -4.40 3.05 2.44
C GLY A 69 -4.20 1.89 3.42
N ILE A 70 -2.98 1.69 3.93
CA ILE A 70 -2.67 0.66 4.92
C ILE A 70 -3.41 0.93 6.24
N ARG A 71 -3.47 2.18 6.69
CA ARG A 71 -4.23 2.59 7.90
C ARG A 71 -5.75 2.55 7.69
N GLY A 72 -6.18 3.03 6.53
CA GLY A 72 -7.58 3.30 6.19
C GLY A 72 -8.34 2.09 5.66
N ASN A 73 -7.66 1.07 5.14
CA ASN A 73 -8.28 -0.23 4.90
C ASN A 73 -8.49 -0.93 6.24
N GLY A 74 -9.65 -0.64 6.81
CA GLY A 74 -10.43 -1.64 7.51
C GLY A 74 -10.58 -2.85 6.60
N ALA A 75 -9.76 -3.86 6.85
CA ALA A 75 -10.17 -5.25 6.84
C ALA A 75 -11.70 -5.40 6.76
N GLY A 76 -12.27 -5.52 5.56
CA GLY A 76 -13.66 -5.89 5.42
C GLY A 76 -13.91 -7.28 6.02
N PRO A 77 -15.16 -7.71 6.22
CA PRO A 77 -15.48 -9.04 6.75
C PRO A 77 -14.75 -10.18 6.02
N GLU A 78 -14.56 -10.05 4.71
CA GLU A 78 -13.83 -11.00 3.87
C GLU A 78 -12.33 -11.11 4.22
N TRP A 79 -11.70 -10.01 4.64
CA TRP A 79 -10.31 -10.00 5.08
C TRP A 79 -10.16 -10.68 6.44
N THR A 80 -11.04 -10.36 7.40
CA THR A 80 -11.03 -11.03 8.71
C THR A 80 -11.18 -12.54 8.53
N ALA A 81 -12.10 -12.98 7.66
CA ALA A 81 -12.30 -14.38 7.31
C ALA A 81 -11.06 -15.01 6.66
N LEU A 82 -10.37 -14.32 5.74
CA LEU A 82 -9.13 -14.79 5.14
C LEU A 82 -8.04 -14.99 6.21
N MET A 83 -7.89 -14.04 7.12
CA MET A 83 -6.85 -14.06 8.15
C MET A 83 -7.10 -15.15 9.20
N GLU A 84 -8.35 -15.37 9.60
CA GLU A 84 -8.73 -16.50 10.46
C GLU A 84 -8.40 -17.85 9.80
N ARG A 85 -8.69 -18.00 8.50
CA ARG A 85 -8.32 -19.22 7.75
C ARG A 85 -6.81 -19.44 7.69
N LEU A 86 -6.02 -18.37 7.64
CA LEU A 86 -4.55 -18.47 7.62
C LEU A 86 -3.96 -18.81 9.00
N ARG A 87 -4.63 -18.45 10.11
CA ARG A 87 -4.21 -18.79 11.48
C ARG A 87 -4.45 -20.25 11.88
N GLN A 88 -5.37 -20.93 11.20
CA GLN A 88 -5.76 -22.32 11.48
C GLN A 88 -4.95 -23.36 10.69
N LYS A 89 -3.99 -22.93 9.87
CA LYS A 89 -3.07 -23.78 9.11
C LYS A 89 -1.68 -23.73 9.71
#